data_AF-F3B1H7-F1
#
_entry.id   AF-F3B1H7-F1
#
_cell.length_a   1.000
_cell.length_b   1.000
_cell.length_c   1.000
_cell.angle_alpha   90.00
_cell.angle_beta   90.00
_cell.angle_gamma   90.00
#
_symmetry.space_group_name_H-M   'P 1'
#
loop_
_entity.id
_entity.type
_entity.pdbx_description
1 polymer ?
#
loop_
_entity_poly.entity_id
_entity_poly.type
_entity_poly.pdbx_seq_one_letter_code
_entity_poly.pdbx_strand_id
1 'polypeptide(L)'
;MDIYITGINSADIIVYEKSVVGCVKYMSSYMYFDKDGIVVESSNNFLEGIPLIDGLDFGRVVLYEKLPISNENVFDQMLDITQVLVGNDITVDKITISSDNNITLYIGDIEVYLGDSKELNGKIGELRDMWEKIKGLSGILYLDNYNPLNENTTYTFKKR
;
A
#
# COMPACT_ATOMS: atom_id res chain seq x y z
N MET A 1 -15.51 19.35 0.69
CA MET A 1 -16.93 18.96 0.57
C MET A 1 -17.69 20.23 0.37
N ASP A 2 -18.45 20.30 -0.71
CA ASP A 2 -19.26 21.46 -1.03
C ASP A 2 -20.74 21.09 -0.96
N ILE A 3 -21.55 22.00 -0.44
CA ILE A 3 -23.00 21.81 -0.29
C ILE A 3 -23.69 22.94 -1.05
N TYR A 4 -24.55 22.58 -1.99
CA TYR A 4 -25.37 23.51 -2.76
C TYR A 4 -26.83 23.27 -2.43
N ILE A 5 -27.54 24.27 -1.91
CA ILE A 5 -29.00 24.18 -1.72
C ILE A 5 -29.65 24.43 -3.10
N THR A 6 -30.32 23.42 -3.65
CA THR A 6 -30.93 23.48 -4.99
C THR A 6 -32.42 23.77 -4.97
N GLY A 7 -33.05 23.76 -3.79
CA GLY A 7 -34.47 24.02 -3.62
C GLY A 7 -34.89 23.96 -2.14
N ILE A 8 -36.17 24.19 -1.87
CA ILE A 8 -36.70 24.31 -0.49
C ILE A 8 -36.47 23.05 0.34
N ASN A 9 -36.41 21.88 -0.32
CA ASN A 9 -36.18 20.56 0.27
C ASN A 9 -35.11 19.75 -0.51
N SER A 10 -34.18 20.40 -1.21
CA SER A 10 -33.14 19.69 -1.98
C SER A 10 -31.79 20.36 -1.85
N ALA A 11 -30.74 19.53 -1.79
CA ALA A 11 -29.36 19.96 -1.78
C ALA A 11 -28.51 18.96 -2.58
N ASP A 12 -27.53 19.49 -3.30
CA ASP A 12 -26.47 18.73 -3.95
C ASP A 12 -25.23 18.74 -3.05
N ILE A 13 -24.67 17.57 -2.80
CA ILE A 13 -23.47 17.39 -1.98
C ILE A 13 -22.37 16.89 -2.90
N ILE A 14 -21.27 17.65 -3.00
CA ILE A 14 -20.06 17.22 -3.70
C ILE A 14 -19.02 16.80 -2.66
N VAL A 15 -18.77 15.50 -2.61
CA VAL A 15 -17.72 14.92 -1.77
C VAL A 15 -16.46 14.79 -2.63
N TYR A 16 -15.39 15.43 -2.20
CA TYR A 16 -14.06 15.21 -2.75
C TYR A 16 -13.41 14.12 -1.91
N GLU A 17 -13.36 12.91 -2.42
CA GLU A 17 -12.61 11.83 -1.79
C GLU A 17 -11.13 12.22 -1.78
N LYS A 18 -10.52 12.20 -0.59
CA LYS A 18 -9.07 12.41 -0.48
C LYS A 18 -8.39 11.15 -1.04
N SER A 19 -7.45 11.32 -1.95
CA SER A 19 -6.67 10.22 -2.50
C SER A 19 -5.68 9.73 -1.43
N VAL A 20 -6.07 8.68 -0.70
CA VAL A 20 -5.27 8.03 0.33
C VAL A 20 -4.68 6.76 -0.25
N VAL A 21 -3.37 6.55 -0.06
CA VAL A 21 -2.65 5.39 -0.64
C VAL A 21 -2.17 4.41 0.43
N GLY A 22 -2.24 4.80 1.70
CA GLY A 22 -1.83 3.96 2.83
C GLY A 22 -2.03 4.65 4.17
N CYS A 23 -1.75 3.93 5.24
CA CYS A 23 -1.70 4.48 6.59
C CYS A 23 -0.56 3.89 7.41
N VAL A 24 -0.11 4.62 8.43
CA VAL A 24 0.76 4.09 9.49
C VAL A 24 0.03 4.12 10.82
N LYS A 25 0.36 3.21 11.74
CA LYS A 25 -0.17 3.26 13.10
C LYS A 25 0.70 4.17 13.96
N TYR A 26 0.10 5.22 14.52
CA TYR A 26 0.77 6.14 15.44
C TYR A 26 -0.06 6.28 16.72
N MET A 27 0.50 5.82 17.83
CA MET A 27 -0.22 5.69 19.10
C MET A 27 -1.50 4.84 18.93
N SER A 28 -2.67 5.42 19.20
CA SER A 28 -3.97 4.74 19.12
C SER A 28 -4.72 5.01 17.82
N SER A 29 -4.10 5.66 16.85
CA SER A 29 -4.74 6.12 15.62
C SER A 29 -3.99 5.66 14.37
N TYR A 30 -4.74 5.52 13.29
CA TYR A 30 -4.24 5.35 11.94
C TYR A 30 -4.05 6.74 11.33
N MET A 31 -2.85 6.97 10.81
CA MET A 31 -2.46 8.21 10.13
C MET A 31 -2.42 7.93 8.64
N TYR A 32 -3.45 8.39 7.94
CA TYR A 32 -3.66 8.19 6.51
C TYR A 32 -2.90 9.23 5.71
N PHE A 33 -2.22 8.79 4.65
CA PHE A 33 -1.41 9.67 3.82
C PHE A 33 -1.71 9.52 2.33
N ASP A 34 -1.47 10.59 1.59
CA ASP A 34 -1.65 10.66 0.14
C ASP A 34 -0.41 10.20 -0.64
N LYS A 35 -0.50 10.23 -1.98
CA LYS A 35 0.59 9.84 -2.89
C LYS A 35 1.91 10.60 -2.70
N ASP A 36 1.89 11.76 -2.05
CA ASP A 36 3.08 12.60 -1.80
C ASP A 36 3.62 12.37 -0.37
N GLY A 37 3.05 11.41 0.36
CA GLY A 37 3.39 11.07 1.74
C GLY A 37 2.87 12.07 2.76
N ILE A 38 1.95 12.96 2.38
CA ILE A 38 1.34 13.95 3.26
C ILE A 38 0.25 13.28 4.06
N VAL A 39 0.29 13.41 5.38
CA VAL A 39 -0.75 12.90 6.26
C VAL A 39 -2.00 13.76 6.11
N VAL A 40 -3.10 13.18 5.66
CA VAL A 40 -4.32 13.92 5.34
C VAL A 40 -5.48 13.63 6.29
N GLU A 41 -5.39 12.53 7.07
CA GLU A 41 -6.42 12.14 8.02
C GLU A 41 -5.86 11.33 9.19
N SER A 42 -6.51 11.45 10.34
CA SER A 42 -6.25 10.66 11.55
C SER A 42 -7.57 10.08 12.04
N SER A 43 -7.61 8.76 12.23
CA SER A 43 -8.80 8.07 12.69
C SER A 43 -8.45 6.89 13.60
N ASN A 44 -9.33 6.57 14.53
CA ASN A 44 -9.21 5.35 15.34
C ASN A 44 -9.83 4.13 14.62
N ASN A 45 -10.56 4.36 13.53
CA ASN A 45 -11.15 3.32 12.71
C ASN A 45 -10.22 3.02 11.53
N PHE A 46 -9.94 1.74 11.31
CA PHE A 46 -9.23 1.29 10.13
C PHE A 46 -10.15 1.33 8.90
N LEU A 47 -9.71 1.99 7.84
CA LEU A 47 -10.36 1.99 6.54
C LEU A 47 -9.98 0.72 5.76
N GLU A 48 -10.98 -0.13 5.51
CA GLU A 48 -10.82 -1.30 4.65
C GLU A 48 -10.38 -0.90 3.24
N GLY A 49 -9.49 -1.69 2.64
CA GLY A 49 -8.92 -1.41 1.33
C GLY A 49 -7.73 -0.46 1.32
N ILE A 50 -7.41 0.20 2.45
CA ILE A 50 -6.20 1.02 2.59
C ILE A 50 -5.12 0.24 3.34
N PRO A 51 -3.93 0.02 2.75
CA PRO A 51 -2.91 -0.78 3.39
C PRO A 51 -2.34 -0.11 4.65
N LEU A 52 -2.16 -0.91 5.70
CA LEU A 52 -1.31 -0.53 6.83
C LEU A 52 0.17 -0.72 6.45
N ILE A 53 0.99 0.29 6.61
CA ILE A 53 2.44 0.19 6.43
C ILE A 53 3.11 0.06 7.79
N ASP A 54 3.94 -0.97 7.90
CA ASP A 54 4.63 -1.38 9.12
C ASP A 54 6.14 -1.59 8.86
N GLY A 55 6.93 -1.67 9.91
CA GLY A 55 8.40 -1.77 9.84
C GLY A 55 9.13 -0.45 9.56
N LEU A 56 8.40 0.67 9.54
CA LEU A 56 8.95 2.01 9.36
C LEU A 56 9.39 2.61 10.70
N ASP A 57 10.58 3.22 10.73
CA ASP A 57 11.00 4.12 11.81
C ASP A 57 10.69 5.57 11.42
N PHE A 58 9.89 6.24 12.23
CA PHE A 58 9.48 7.61 11.99
C PHE A 58 9.24 8.39 13.28
N GLY A 59 9.47 9.70 13.20
CA GLY A 59 9.30 10.62 14.31
C GLY A 59 7.84 10.95 14.63
N ARG A 60 7.65 12.14 15.21
CA ARG A 60 6.31 12.65 15.56
C ARG A 60 5.50 12.97 14.30
N VAL A 61 4.40 12.26 14.10
CA VAL A 61 3.49 12.50 12.97
C VAL A 61 2.60 13.71 13.23
N VAL A 62 2.48 14.58 12.22
CA VAL A 62 1.65 15.79 12.25
C VAL A 62 0.70 15.77 11.04
N LEU A 63 -0.56 16.19 11.25
CA LEU A 63 -1.55 16.28 10.18
C LEU A 63 -1.18 17.41 9.21
N TYR A 64 -1.35 17.15 7.91
CA TYR A 64 -0.99 18.02 6.78
C TYR A 64 0.51 18.23 6.57
N GLU A 65 1.34 17.38 7.18
CA GLU A 65 2.79 17.34 6.96
C GLU A 65 3.19 15.98 6.36
N LYS A 66 4.38 15.93 5.76
CA LYS A 66 4.96 14.65 5.30
C LYS A 66 5.20 13.73 6.49
N LEU A 67 5.04 12.42 6.26
CA LEU A 67 5.48 11.42 7.23
C LEU A 67 6.97 11.63 7.58
N PRO A 68 7.33 11.70 8.87
CA PRO A 68 8.67 12.06 9.32
C PRO A 68 9.63 10.86 9.28
N ILE A 69 9.80 10.26 8.11
CA ILE A 69 10.75 9.17 7.86
C ILE A 69 12.08 9.80 7.42
N SER A 70 13.13 9.68 8.24
CA SER A 70 14.43 10.33 7.95
C SER A 70 15.24 9.64 6.86
N ASN A 71 14.99 8.35 6.61
CA ASN A 71 15.63 7.62 5.53
C ASN A 71 14.84 7.82 4.24
N GLU A 72 15.29 8.75 3.40
CA GLU A 72 14.64 9.09 2.13
C GLU A 72 14.46 7.86 1.22
N ASN A 73 15.40 6.92 1.20
CA ASN A 73 15.25 5.70 0.38
C ASN A 73 14.05 4.84 0.83
N VAL A 74 13.82 4.75 2.14
CA VAL A 74 12.67 4.01 2.69
C VAL A 74 11.37 4.77 2.43
N PHE A 75 11.40 6.10 2.55
CA PHE A 75 10.26 6.95 2.24
C PHE A 75 9.85 6.83 0.76
N ASP A 76 10.81 6.94 -0.16
CA ASP A 76 10.58 6.78 -1.59
C ASP A 76 10.10 5.36 -1.92
N GLN A 77 10.72 4.34 -1.34
CA GLN A 77 10.30 2.95 -1.52
C GLN A 77 8.86 2.71 -1.06
N MET A 78 8.44 3.30 0.06
CA MET A 78 7.07 3.27 0.57
C MET A 78 6.09 3.94 -0.41
N LEU A 79 6.44 5.10 -0.95
CA LEU A 79 5.61 5.80 -1.93
C LEU A 79 5.53 5.04 -3.26
N ASP A 80 6.64 4.45 -3.71
CA ASP A 80 6.69 3.69 -4.95
C ASP A 80 5.78 2.47 -4.90
N ILE A 81 5.89 1.63 -3.84
CA ILE A 81 5.06 0.43 -3.75
C ILE A 81 3.57 0.76 -3.65
N THR A 82 3.20 1.78 -2.86
CA THR A 82 1.78 2.18 -2.73
C THR A 82 1.22 2.68 -4.06
N GLN A 83 1.97 3.47 -4.81
CA GLN A 83 1.55 3.95 -6.13
C GLN A 83 1.47 2.83 -7.17
N VAL A 84 2.42 1.89 -7.18
CA VAL A 84 2.38 0.73 -8.08
C VAL A 84 1.15 -0.14 -7.81
N LEU A 85 0.79 -0.35 -6.54
CA LEU A 85 -0.41 -1.09 -6.16
C LEU A 85 -1.69 -0.39 -6.64
N VAL A 86 -1.82 0.91 -6.40
CA VAL A 86 -2.95 1.72 -6.88
C VAL A 86 -3.04 1.68 -8.41
N GLY A 87 -1.92 1.86 -9.11
CA GLY A 87 -1.87 1.85 -10.57
C GLY A 87 -2.22 0.50 -11.21
N ASN A 88 -2.10 -0.61 -10.46
CA ASN A 88 -2.43 -1.96 -10.91
C ASN A 88 -3.74 -2.49 -10.32
N ASP A 89 -4.51 -1.66 -9.60
CA ASP A 89 -5.75 -2.05 -8.93
C ASP A 89 -5.59 -3.25 -7.99
N ILE A 90 -4.48 -3.29 -7.24
CA ILE A 90 -4.20 -4.33 -6.25
C ILE A 90 -4.41 -3.77 -4.85
N THR A 91 -5.42 -4.32 -4.16
CA THR A 91 -5.65 -4.08 -2.74
C THR A 91 -4.85 -5.04 -1.88
N VAL A 92 -4.17 -4.52 -0.85
CA VAL A 92 -3.43 -5.30 0.14
C VAL A 92 -3.77 -4.83 1.55
N ASP A 93 -3.73 -5.74 2.52
CA ASP A 93 -4.09 -5.42 3.92
C ASP A 93 -2.96 -4.70 4.63
N LYS A 94 -1.72 -5.16 4.38
CA LYS A 94 -0.51 -4.65 5.03
C LYS A 94 0.68 -4.70 4.08
N ILE A 95 1.59 -3.75 4.25
CA ILE A 95 2.90 -3.70 3.63
C ILE A 95 3.92 -3.63 4.76
N THR A 96 4.95 -4.46 4.71
CA THR A 96 6.11 -4.32 5.62
C THR A 96 7.35 -3.99 4.82
N ILE A 97 8.10 -2.99 5.27
CA ILE A 97 9.46 -2.72 4.79
C ILE A 97 10.40 -3.12 5.92
N SER A 98 11.23 -4.13 5.67
CA SER A 98 12.21 -4.61 6.65
C SER A 98 13.40 -3.67 6.78
N SER A 99 14.23 -3.86 7.81
CA SER A 99 15.48 -3.10 8.01
C SER A 99 16.46 -3.23 6.85
N ASP A 100 16.38 -4.33 6.08
CA ASP A 100 17.19 -4.58 4.88
C ASP A 100 16.52 -4.05 3.61
N ASN A 101 15.48 -3.21 3.75
CA ASN A 101 14.69 -2.63 2.67
C ASN A 101 13.98 -3.66 1.78
N ASN A 102 13.72 -4.86 2.29
CA ASN A 102 12.86 -5.82 1.59
C ASN A 102 11.39 -5.55 1.87
N ILE A 103 10.57 -5.60 0.83
CA ILE A 103 9.12 -5.38 0.86
C ILE A 103 8.40 -6.72 0.91
N THR A 104 7.43 -6.83 1.81
CA THR A 104 6.46 -7.94 1.82
C THR A 104 5.04 -7.38 1.86
N LEU A 105 4.17 -7.90 0.99
CA LEU A 105 2.74 -7.60 0.98
C LEU A 105 1.97 -8.70 1.70
N TYR A 106 0.88 -8.33 2.35
CA TYR A 106 -0.03 -9.27 3.01
C TYR A 106 -1.42 -9.09 2.41
N ILE A 107 -1.98 -10.19 1.89
CA ILE A 107 -3.31 -10.24 1.28
C ILE A 107 -4.04 -11.47 1.84
N GLY A 108 -4.84 -11.26 2.87
CA GLY A 108 -5.43 -12.31 3.68
C GLY A 108 -4.37 -13.26 4.24
N ASP A 109 -4.47 -14.53 3.86
CA ASP A 109 -3.55 -15.60 4.30
C ASP A 109 -2.30 -15.77 3.43
N ILE A 110 -2.10 -14.88 2.45
CA ILE A 110 -0.99 -14.91 1.51
C ILE A 110 0.00 -13.79 1.83
N GLU A 111 1.27 -14.17 1.98
CA GLU A 111 2.39 -13.22 1.98
C GLU A 111 3.02 -13.19 0.60
N VAL A 112 3.30 -12.00 0.06
CA VAL A 112 4.03 -11.84 -1.20
C VAL A 112 5.36 -11.16 -0.90
N TYR A 113 6.43 -11.94 -0.95
CA TYR A 113 7.79 -11.46 -0.75
C TYR A 113 8.33 -10.89 -2.07
N LEU A 114 8.48 -9.57 -2.13
CA LEU A 114 8.97 -8.87 -3.32
C LEU A 114 10.48 -8.68 -3.30
N GLY A 115 11.13 -8.81 -2.14
CA GLY A 115 12.53 -8.42 -1.97
C GLY A 115 12.70 -6.90 -2.12
N ASP A 116 13.70 -6.47 -2.89
CA ASP A 116 13.99 -5.05 -3.11
C ASP A 116 12.90 -4.32 -3.95
N SER A 117 13.03 -2.99 -4.05
CA SER A 117 12.14 -2.13 -4.84
C SER A 117 12.41 -2.13 -6.35
N LYS A 118 13.31 -2.98 -6.85
CA LYS A 118 13.55 -3.03 -8.31
C LYS A 118 12.40 -3.71 -9.01
N GLU A 119 12.08 -3.22 -10.20
CA GLU A 119 11.07 -3.82 -11.07
C GLU A 119 9.70 -4.04 -10.40
N LEU A 120 9.30 -3.16 -9.47
CA LEU A 120 8.04 -3.30 -8.73
C LEU A 120 6.83 -3.46 -9.65
N ASN A 121 6.74 -2.66 -10.72
CA ASN A 121 5.66 -2.80 -11.70
C ASN A 121 5.61 -4.20 -12.32
N GLY A 122 6.77 -4.78 -12.65
CA GLY A 122 6.85 -6.13 -13.18
C GLY A 122 6.44 -7.19 -12.15
N LYS A 123 6.98 -7.11 -10.93
CA LYS A 123 6.61 -8.01 -9.82
C LYS A 123 5.10 -7.96 -9.52
N ILE A 124 4.51 -6.77 -9.48
CA ILE A 124 3.09 -6.57 -9.23
C ILE A 124 2.23 -7.03 -10.42
N GLY A 125 2.71 -6.86 -11.65
CA GLY A 125 2.08 -7.44 -12.84
C GLY A 125 1.98 -8.97 -12.76
N GLU A 126 3.07 -9.64 -12.39
CA GLU A 126 3.07 -11.11 -12.20
C GLU A 126 2.14 -11.54 -11.08
N LEU A 127 2.12 -10.82 -9.95
CA LEU A 127 1.18 -11.08 -8.86
C LEU A 127 -0.27 -11.05 -9.37
N ARG A 128 -0.63 -10.01 -10.14
CA ARG A 128 -1.97 -9.87 -10.71
C ARG A 128 -2.31 -11.04 -11.62
N ASP A 129 -1.40 -11.42 -12.51
CA ASP A 129 -1.62 -12.49 -13.50
C ASP A 129 -1.70 -13.87 -12.83
N MET A 130 -1.03 -14.05 -11.69
CA MET A 130 -1.08 -15.26 -10.87
C MET A 130 -2.26 -15.30 -9.88
N TRP A 131 -2.92 -14.16 -9.62
CA TRP A 131 -3.86 -14.00 -8.50
C TRP A 131 -4.97 -15.04 -8.49
N GLU A 132 -5.61 -15.29 -9.64
CA GLU A 132 -6.71 -16.25 -9.77
C GLU A 132 -6.32 -17.68 -9.39
N LYS A 133 -5.03 -18.03 -9.49
CA LYS A 133 -4.51 -19.37 -9.15
C LYS A 133 -4.18 -19.53 -7.67
N ILE A 134 -3.90 -18.42 -6.99
CA ILE A 134 -3.42 -18.43 -5.59
C ILE A 134 -4.46 -17.92 -4.60
N LYS A 135 -5.45 -17.13 -5.04
CA LYS A 135 -6.49 -16.59 -4.16
C LYS A 135 -7.20 -17.72 -3.40
N GLY A 136 -7.34 -17.57 -2.09
CA GLY A 136 -7.91 -18.58 -1.20
C GLY A 136 -6.94 -19.66 -0.72
N LEU A 137 -5.66 -19.62 -1.13
CA LEU A 137 -4.61 -20.42 -0.50
C LEU A 137 -4.01 -19.69 0.71
N SER A 138 -3.24 -20.42 1.52
CA SER A 138 -2.37 -19.86 2.54
C SER A 138 -0.91 -20.22 2.25
N GLY A 139 -0.02 -19.24 2.28
CA GLY A 139 1.37 -19.45 1.90
C GLY A 139 2.14 -18.17 1.65
N ILE A 140 3.36 -18.34 1.14
CA ILE A 140 4.26 -17.27 0.75
C ILE A 140 4.55 -17.40 -0.75
N LEU A 141 4.26 -16.37 -1.52
CA LEU A 141 4.70 -16.21 -2.90
C LEU A 141 6.02 -15.42 -2.93
N TYR A 142 7.04 -15.99 -3.56
CA TYR A 142 8.34 -15.33 -3.76
C TYR A 142 8.43 -14.75 -5.18
N LEU A 143 8.57 -13.43 -5.28
CA LEU A 143 8.72 -12.65 -6.52
C LEU A 143 10.01 -11.81 -6.55
N ASP A 144 10.93 -12.08 -5.62
CA ASP A 144 12.20 -11.38 -5.47
C ASP A 144 13.20 -11.66 -6.59
N ASN A 145 12.94 -12.67 -7.44
CA ASN A 145 13.77 -13.05 -8.58
C ASN A 145 13.21 -12.57 -9.94
N TYR A 146 12.21 -11.68 -9.97
CA TYR A 146 11.65 -11.14 -11.21
C TYR A 146 12.73 -10.51 -12.09
N ASN A 147 12.71 -10.84 -13.38
CA ASN A 147 13.60 -10.27 -14.38
C ASN A 147 12.89 -10.15 -15.73
N PRO A 148 12.69 -8.93 -16.27
CA PRO A 148 11.99 -8.72 -17.53
C PRO A 148 12.73 -9.27 -18.75
N LEU A 149 14.03 -9.57 -18.63
CA LEU A 149 14.84 -10.15 -19.69
C LEU A 149 14.81 -11.68 -19.71
N ASN A 150 14.16 -12.32 -18.73
CA ASN A 150 14.10 -13.77 -18.61
C ASN A 150 12.65 -14.26 -18.60
N GLU A 151 12.15 -14.63 -19.79
CA GLU A 151 10.79 -15.16 -19.99
C GLU A 151 10.55 -16.52 -19.31
N ASN A 152 11.61 -17.24 -18.90
CA ASN A 152 11.52 -18.54 -18.23
C ASN A 152 11.65 -18.44 -16.70
N THR A 153 11.40 -17.26 -16.13
CA THR A 153 11.46 -17.08 -14.68
C THR A 153 10.35 -17.91 -14.01
N THR A 154 10.71 -18.66 -12.97
CA THR A 154 9.76 -19.45 -12.19
C THR A 154 9.63 -18.85 -10.79
N TYR A 155 8.38 -18.73 -10.34
CA TYR A 155 8.03 -18.21 -9.02
C TYR A 155 7.62 -19.34 -8.10
N THR A 156 8.01 -19.23 -6.83
CA THR A 156 7.73 -20.27 -5.83
C THR A 156 6.59 -19.83 -4.93
N PHE A 157 5.56 -20.67 -4.81
CA PHE A 157 4.52 -20.54 -3.80
C PHE A 157 4.71 -21.63 -2.74
N LYS A 158 5.13 -21.23 -1.53
CA LYS A 158 5.32 -22.14 -0.39
C LYS A 158 4.05 -22.14 0.46
N LYS A 159 3.26 -23.21 0.38
CA LYS A 159 2.07 -23.39 1.23
C LYS A 159 2.46 -23.46 2.71
N ARG A 160 1.61 -22.91 3.57
CA ARG A 160 1.68 -23.12 5.02
C ARG A 160 1.15 -24.50 5.40
#